data_AF-A0A1J5P8J9-F1
#
_entry.id   AF-A0A1J5P8J9-F1
#
_cell.length_a   1.000
_cell.length_b   1.000
_cell.length_c   1.000
_cell.angle_alpha   90.00
_cell.angle_beta   90.00
_cell.angle_gamma   90.00
#
_symmetry.space_group_name_H-M   'P 1'
#
loop_
_entity.id
_entity.type
_entity.pdbx_description
1 polymer ?
#
loop_
_entity_poly.entity_id
_entity_poly.type
_entity_poly.pdbx_seq_one_letter_code
_entity_poly.pdbx_strand_id
1 'polypeptide(L)'
;MVISDGAPVDDSTLSVNPANYLEKHLRDVIAMVEKKKLVELIAIGIGHDVTRYYNRAVTITDVEQLAGAMTEQLASLFDANPRSRSARFKQVASR
;
A
#
# COMPACT_ATOMS: atom_id res chain seq x y z
N MET A 1 3.20 -3.62 -7.05
CA MET A 1 2.37 -2.46 -6.65
C MET A 1 0.98 -2.95 -6.31
N VAL A 2 0.37 -2.43 -5.25
CA VAL A 2 -0.99 -2.72 -4.79
C VAL A 2 -1.84 -1.47 -4.99
N ILE A 3 -3.07 -1.62 -5.46
CA ILE A 3 -4.07 -0.56 -5.51
C ILE A 3 -5.24 -1.05 -4.65
N SER A 4 -5.61 -0.30 -3.63
CA SER A 4 -6.61 -0.71 -2.64
C SER A 4 -7.57 0.44 -2.36
N ASP A 5 -8.82 0.09 -2.10
CA ASP A 5 -9.89 1.00 -1.68
C ASP A 5 -10.20 0.88 -0.18
N GLY A 6 -9.41 0.16 0.62
CA GLY A 6 -9.70 0.07 2.05
C GLY A 6 -9.02 -1.02 2.86
N ALA A 7 -9.75 -1.48 3.88
CA ALA A 7 -9.39 -2.56 4.79
C ALA A 7 -9.82 -3.92 4.21
N PRO A 8 -9.21 -5.04 4.66
CA PRO A 8 -9.67 -6.36 4.23
C PRO A 8 -11.03 -6.69 4.88
N VAL A 9 -12.04 -7.00 4.07
CA VAL A 9 -13.41 -7.32 4.52
C VAL A 9 -13.95 -8.52 3.75
N ASP A 10 -14.53 -9.48 4.47
CA ASP A 10 -15.30 -10.60 3.93
C ASP A 10 -16.26 -11.10 5.03
N ASP A 11 -17.57 -10.97 4.82
CA ASP A 11 -18.60 -11.25 5.85
C ASP A 11 -18.61 -12.71 6.28
N SER A 12 -18.41 -13.64 5.33
CA SER A 12 -18.40 -15.08 5.63
C SER A 12 -17.21 -15.41 6.54
N THR A 13 -16.02 -14.88 6.23
CA THR A 13 -14.85 -15.04 7.10
C THR A 13 -15.08 -14.41 8.47
N LEU A 14 -15.62 -13.20 8.56
CA LEU A 14 -15.83 -12.50 9.83
C LEU A 14 -16.95 -13.12 10.69
N SER A 15 -17.89 -13.86 10.09
CA SER A 15 -18.99 -14.50 10.82
C SER A 15 -18.54 -15.65 11.72
N VAL A 16 -17.43 -16.31 11.39
CA VAL A 16 -16.93 -17.51 12.09
C VAL A 16 -15.51 -17.36 12.64
N ASN A 17 -14.91 -16.17 12.52
CA ASN A 17 -13.57 -15.87 13.01
C ASN A 17 -13.56 -14.63 13.90
N PRO A 18 -12.52 -14.42 14.72
CA PRO A 18 -12.32 -13.16 15.43
C PRO A 18 -12.33 -11.95 14.47
N ALA A 19 -12.86 -10.82 14.94
CA ALA A 19 -13.04 -9.62 14.11
C ALA A 19 -11.75 -9.09 13.45
N ASN A 20 -10.58 -9.37 14.04
CA ASN A 20 -9.28 -8.95 13.53
C ASN A 20 -8.58 -9.99 12.64
N TYR A 21 -9.24 -11.10 12.29
CA TYR A 21 -8.62 -12.21 11.55
C TYR A 21 -8.05 -11.76 10.20
N LEU A 22 -8.84 -11.06 9.41
CA LEU A 22 -8.44 -10.57 8.09
C LEU A 22 -7.34 -9.51 8.18
N GLU A 23 -7.41 -8.61 9.16
CA GLU A 23 -6.35 -7.62 9.38
C GLU A 23 -5.03 -8.30 9.76
N LYS A 24 -5.07 -9.24 10.70
CA LYS A 24 -3.89 -10.01 11.10
C LYS A 24 -3.29 -10.76 9.91
N HIS A 25 -4.14 -11.43 9.13
CA HIS A 25 -3.71 -12.17 7.95
C HIS A 25 -3.04 -11.24 6.91
N LEU A 26 -3.62 -10.07 6.63
CA LEU A 26 -3.01 -9.09 5.73
C LEU A 26 -1.62 -8.66 6.21
N ARG A 27 -1.47 -8.37 7.51
CA ARG A 27 -0.17 -8.01 8.10
C ARG A 27 0.85 -9.13 7.98
N ASP A 28 0.44 -10.37 8.24
CA ASP A 28 1.32 -11.54 8.13
C ASP A 28 1.80 -11.75 6.68
N VAL A 29 0.92 -11.59 5.70
CA VAL A 29 1.27 -11.69 4.26
C VAL A 29 2.22 -10.57 3.83
N ILE A 30 1.94 -9.32 4.20
CA ILE A 30 2.83 -8.18 3.89
C ILE A 30 4.21 -8.42 4.49
N ALA A 31 4.29 -8.78 5.77
CA ALA A 31 5.55 -9.05 6.46
C ALA A 31 6.32 -10.21 5.80
N MET A 32 5.64 -11.27 5.36
CA MET A 32 6.25 -12.37 4.62
C MET A 32 6.85 -11.87 3.29
N VAL A 33 6.11 -11.08 2.52
CA VAL A 33 6.58 -10.55 1.22
C VAL A 33 7.79 -9.63 1.42
N GLU A 34 7.73 -8.71 2.38
CA GLU A 34 8.83 -7.78 2.68
C GLU A 34 10.08 -8.52 3.19
N LYS A 35 9.92 -9.54 4.03
CA LYS A 35 11.03 -10.35 4.55
C LYS A 35 11.74 -11.14 3.46
N LYS A 36 11.00 -11.64 2.46
CA LYS A 36 11.58 -12.38 1.33
C LYS A 36 12.45 -11.49 0.42
N LYS A 37 12.21 -10.17 0.39
CA LYS A 37 12.96 -9.19 -0.42
C LYS A 37 13.12 -9.54 -1.90
N LEU A 38 12.22 -10.38 -2.43
CA LEU A 38 12.21 -10.76 -3.85
C LEU A 38 11.56 -9.69 -4.73
N VAL A 39 10.72 -8.84 -4.14
CA VAL A 39 9.97 -7.79 -4.82
C VAL A 39 9.91 -6.54 -3.96
N GLU A 40 9.79 -5.38 -4.60
CA GLU A 40 9.45 -4.13 -3.91
C GLU A 40 7.92 -4.00 -3.80
N LEU A 41 7.42 -3.99 -2.56
CA LEU A 41 6.01 -3.76 -2.25
C LEU A 41 5.75 -2.25 -2.08
N ILE A 42 4.79 -1.73 -2.82
CA ILE A 42 4.29 -0.34 -2.76
C ILE A 42 2.77 -0.37 -2.89
N ALA A 43 2.07 0.56 -2.26
CA ALA A 43 0.60 0.62 -2.29
C ALA A 43 0.07 2.02 -2.65
N ILE A 44 -1.08 2.05 -3.33
CA ILE A 44 -1.89 3.24 -3.56
C ILE A 44 -3.25 2.98 -2.92
N GLY A 45 -3.64 3.79 -1.93
CA GLY A 45 -4.95 3.79 -1.30
C GLY A 45 -5.87 4.79 -1.98
N ILE A 46 -7.09 4.40 -2.36
CA ILE A 46 -8.09 5.29 -2.96
C ILE A 46 -9.15 5.61 -1.92
N GLY A 47 -9.26 6.88 -1.53
CA GLY A 47 -10.19 7.36 -0.51
C GLY A 47 -9.90 6.82 0.90
N HIS A 48 -8.87 6.01 1.08
CA HIS A 48 -8.58 5.29 2.31
C HIS A 48 -7.09 5.26 2.62
N ASP A 49 -6.76 5.49 3.89
CA ASP A 49 -5.38 5.40 4.37
C ASP A 49 -4.93 3.92 4.49
N VAL A 50 -3.97 3.56 3.64
CA VAL A 50 -3.34 2.23 3.61
C VAL A 50 -1.94 2.22 4.21
N THR A 51 -1.44 3.37 4.72
CA THR A 51 -0.12 3.48 5.36
C THR A 51 -0.02 2.65 6.65
N ARG A 52 -1.15 2.34 7.26
CA ARG A 52 -1.27 1.41 8.40
C ARG A 52 -0.83 -0.03 8.10
N TYR A 53 -0.78 -0.42 6.83
CA TYR A 53 -0.42 -1.77 6.38
C TYR A 53 0.87 -1.78 5.59
N TYR A 54 1.08 -0.79 4.72
CA TYR A 54 2.20 -0.77 3.79
C TYR A 54 3.19 0.33 4.14
N ASN A 55 4.47 -0.03 4.31
CA ASN A 55 5.53 0.92 4.65
C ASN A 55 5.79 1.96 3.55
N ARG A 56 5.53 1.60 2.29
CA ARG A 56 5.57 2.52 1.13
C ARG A 56 4.18 2.63 0.55
N ALA A 57 3.48 3.70 0.88
CA ALA A 57 2.13 3.94 0.43
C ALA A 57 1.87 5.40 0.11
N VAL A 58 0.96 5.62 -0.83
CA VAL A 58 0.37 6.92 -1.17
C VAL A 58 -1.14 6.78 -1.07
N THR A 59 -1.83 7.80 -0.60
CA THR A 59 -3.29 7.86 -0.61
C THR A 59 -3.72 8.93 -1.60
N ILE A 60 -4.61 8.57 -2.53
CA ILE A 60 -5.29 9.50 -3.43
C ILE A 60 -6.75 9.63 -2.99
N THR A 61 -7.37 10.77 -3.26
CA THR A 61 -8.77 10.99 -2.88
C THR A 61 -9.74 10.36 -3.88
N ASP A 62 -9.36 10.30 -5.15
CA ASP A 62 -10.23 9.82 -6.24
C ASP A 62 -9.44 9.06 -7.32
N VAL A 63 -10.13 8.18 -8.04
CA VAL A 63 -9.61 7.31 -9.09
C VAL A 63 -9.02 8.11 -10.25
N GLU A 64 -9.52 9.31 -10.54
CA GLU A 64 -8.96 10.16 -11.60
C GLU A 64 -7.47 10.48 -11.38
N GLN A 65 -7.01 10.51 -10.12
CA GLN A 65 -5.61 10.76 -9.77
C GLN A 65 -4.73 9.50 -9.89
N LEU A 66 -5.32 8.32 -10.09
CA LEU A 66 -4.62 7.03 -10.06
C LEU A 66 -3.53 6.95 -11.13
N ALA A 67 -3.82 7.39 -12.36
CA ALA A 67 -2.84 7.34 -13.45
C ALA A 67 -1.60 8.17 -13.15
N GLY A 68 -1.78 9.37 -12.59
CA GLY A 68 -0.69 10.25 -12.16
C GLY A 68 0.12 9.61 -11.03
N ALA A 69 -0.56 9.16 -9.97
CA ALA A 69 0.09 8.52 -8.82
C ALA A 69 0.88 7.27 -9.23
N MET A 70 0.31 6.39 -10.06
CA MET A 70 1.00 5.21 -10.59
C MET A 70 2.25 5.60 -11.38
N THR A 71 2.15 6.60 -12.26
CA THR A 71 3.29 7.06 -13.07
C THR A 71 4.41 7.61 -12.19
N GLU A 72 4.08 8.41 -11.18
CA GLU A 72 5.06 8.93 -10.22
C GLU A 72 5.71 7.83 -9.39
N GLN A 73 4.93 6.85 -8.92
CA GLN A 73 5.46 5.72 -8.16
C GLN A 73 6.40 4.87 -9.02
N LEU A 74 6.03 4.58 -10.27
CA LEU A 74 6.90 3.86 -11.20
C LEU A 74 8.16 4.65 -11.51
N ALA A 75 8.06 5.96 -11.75
CA ALA A 75 9.21 6.82 -11.98
C ALA A 75 10.16 6.81 -10.76
N SER A 76 9.63 6.75 -9.54
CA SER A 76 10.45 6.68 -8.33
C SER A 76 11.31 5.41 -8.25
N LEU A 77 10.88 4.29 -8.85
CA LEU A 77 11.66 3.04 -8.84
C LEU A 77 12.97 3.16 -9.63
N PHE A 78 13.04 4.10 -10.58
CA PHE A 78 14.25 4.37 -11.36
C PHE A 78 15.26 5.29 -10.65
N ASP A 79 14.91 5.85 -9.48
CA ASP A 79 15.85 6.65 -8.70
C ASP A 79 16.97 5.77 -8.11
N ALA A 80 18.22 6.06 -8.49
CA ALA A 80 19.40 5.28 -8.09
C ALA A 80 19.65 5.27 -6.56
N ASN A 81 19.13 6.25 -5.82
CA ASN A 81 19.35 6.36 -4.38
C ASN A 81 18.13 5.88 -3.58
N PRO A 82 18.24 4.82 -2.76
CA PRO A 82 17.14 4.33 -1.91
C PRO A 82 16.57 5.40 -0.95
N ARG A 83 17.40 6.35 -0.50
CA ARG A 83 16.94 7.43 0.40
C ARG A 83 16.08 8.47 -0.32
N SER A 84 16.38 8.76 -1.59
CA SER A 84 15.54 9.69 -2.37
C SER A 84 14.19 9.06 -2.66
N ARG A 85 14.15 7.75 -2.93
CA ARG A 85 12.91 6.98 -3.10
C ARG A 85 11.98 7.15 -1.91
N SER A 86 12.43 6.77 -0.71
CA SER A 86 11.61 6.85 0.52
C SER A 86 11.11 8.26 0.84
N ALA A 87 11.89 9.31 0.54
CA ALA A 87 11.46 10.70 0.73
C ALA A 87 10.33 11.09 -0.25
N ARG A 88 10.43 10.65 -1.50
CA ARG A 88 9.44 10.94 -2.56
C ARG A 88 8.08 10.30 -2.27
N PHE A 89 8.06 9.06 -1.76
CA PHE A 89 6.82 8.40 -1.31
C PHE A 89 6.06 9.23 -0.26
N LYS A 90 6.78 9.84 0.69
CA LYS A 90 6.15 10.68 1.72
C LYS A 90 5.62 12.01 1.18
N GLN A 91 6.21 12.53 0.11
CA GLN A 91 5.82 13.82 -0.47
C GLN A 91 4.55 13.72 -1.32
N VAL A 92 4.36 12.61 -2.06
CA VAL A 92 3.15 12.39 -2.88
C VAL A 92 1.91 12.23 -1.99
N ALA A 93 2.03 11.65 -0.80
CA ALA A 93 0.92 11.53 0.15
C ALA A 93 0.46 12.87 0.78
N SER A 94 1.13 13.99 0.47
CA SER A 94 0.89 15.32 1.06
C SER A 94 0.40 16.37 0.05
N ARG A 95 0.08 15.95 -1.18
CA ARG A 95 -0.46 16.79 -2.25
C ARG A 95 -1.81 16.23 -2.69
#